data_AF-A0A2R4TA08-F1
#
_entry.id   AF-A0A2R4TA08-F1
#
_cell.length_a   1.000
_cell.length_b   1.000
_cell.length_c   1.000
_cell.angle_alpha   90.00
_cell.angle_beta   90.00
_cell.angle_gamma   90.00
#
_symmetry.space_group_name_H-M   'P 1'
#
loop_
_entity.id
_entity.type
_entity.pdbx_description
1 polymer ?
#
loop_
_entity_poly.entity_id
_entity_poly.type
_entity_poly.pdbx_seq_one_letter_code
_entity_poly.pdbx_strand_id
1 'polypeptide(L)'
;MDPVTAIAAAGVALVAKGALESVGQEAGRSGWGSAGRLVDRIRARFRGDAEAEGAMDRVAQSPDDETAHQDLERLLAAHMLRDRDFETEMRRLIDEAVAAQGGRGGAQVNAALIKNAQVFNEKVEVRGDWNVS
;
A
#
# COMPACT_ATOMS: atom_id res chain seq x y z
N MET A 1 -3.70 11.64 -9.69
CA MET A 1 -2.48 11.05 -9.13
C MET A 1 -1.91 10.16 -10.20
N ASP A 2 -0.66 10.39 -10.59
CA ASP A 2 0.03 9.50 -11.52
C ASP A 2 0.32 8.13 -10.84
N PRO A 3 0.55 7.06 -11.62
CA PRO A 3 0.72 5.73 -11.07
C PRO A 3 1.87 5.60 -10.07
N VAL A 4 2.96 6.33 -10.28
CA VAL A 4 4.16 6.27 -9.43
C VAL A 4 3.88 6.93 -8.08
N THR A 5 3.20 8.07 -8.08
CA THR A 5 2.76 8.75 -6.85
C THR A 5 1.77 7.90 -6.05
N ALA A 6 0.88 7.15 -6.72
CA ALA A 6 -0.04 6.23 -6.02
C ALA A 6 0.70 5.07 -5.33
N ILE A 7 1.71 4.51 -5.99
CA ILE A 7 2.58 3.47 -5.42
C ILE A 7 3.40 4.05 -4.26
N ALA A 8 3.89 5.28 -4.39
CA ALA A 8 4.65 5.94 -3.34
C ALA A 8 3.80 6.16 -2.08
N ALA A 9 2.59 6.71 -2.23
CA ALA A 9 1.65 6.93 -1.14
C ALA A 9 1.28 5.62 -0.42
N ALA A 10 1.02 4.54 -1.18
CA ALA A 10 0.75 3.22 -0.61
C ALA A 10 1.97 2.66 0.15
N GLY A 11 3.18 2.87 -0.38
CA GLY A 11 4.43 2.50 0.29
C GLY A 11 4.61 3.23 1.62
N VAL A 12 4.40 4.55 1.64
CA VAL A 12 4.46 5.37 2.87
C VAL A 12 3.45 4.90 3.90
N ALA A 13 2.20 4.64 3.50
CA ALA A 13 1.17 4.14 4.40
C ALA A 13 1.55 2.79 5.04
N LEU A 14 2.20 1.91 4.29
CA LEU A 14 2.70 0.63 4.81
C LEU A 14 3.91 0.80 5.75
N VAL A 15 4.77 1.80 5.53
CA VAL A 15 5.85 2.14 6.46
C VAL A 15 5.29 2.69 7.77
N ALA A 16 4.33 3.61 7.71
CA ALA A 16 3.68 4.20 8.88
C ALA A 16 2.91 3.14 9.69
N LYS A 17 2.11 2.32 9.01
CA LYS A 17 1.46 1.14 9.60
C LYS A 17 2.50 0.20 10.22
N GLY A 18 3.61 0.03 9.51
CA GLY A 18 4.82 -0.64 9.95
C GLY A 18 5.22 -0.27 11.39
N ALA A 19 5.51 1.01 11.56
CA ALA A 19 5.95 1.56 12.82
C ALA A 19 4.91 1.39 13.94
N LEU A 20 3.62 1.60 13.64
CA LEU A 20 2.54 1.44 14.62
C LEU A 20 2.43 0.00 15.14
N GLU A 21 2.47 -1.00 14.25
CA GLU A 21 2.40 -2.42 14.64
C GLU A 21 3.65 -2.88 15.43
N SER A 22 4.81 -2.27 15.14
CA SER A 22 6.07 -2.54 15.86
C SER A 22 6.04 -2.02 17.30
N VAL A 23 5.40 -0.88 17.53
CA VAL A 23 5.23 -0.27 18.87
C VAL A 23 4.16 -0.99 19.68
N GLY A 24 3.09 -1.48 19.05
CA GLY A 24 1.93 -2.09 19.72
C GLY A 24 2.08 -3.55 20.17
N GLN A 25 3.19 -4.24 19.89
CA GLN A 25 3.37 -5.70 20.09
C GLN A 25 2.34 -6.60 19.37
N GLU A 26 1.52 -6.04 18.47
CA GLU A 26 0.49 -6.76 17.70
C GLU A 26 1.07 -7.36 16.40
N ALA A 27 2.31 -7.86 16.44
CA ALA A 27 2.97 -8.47 15.29
C ALA A 27 2.37 -9.85 14.97
N GLY A 28 1.16 -9.85 14.39
CA GLY A 28 0.54 -11.02 13.81
C GLY A 28 1.44 -11.59 12.73
N ARG A 29 1.99 -12.79 12.97
CA ARG A 29 3.04 -13.46 12.18
C ARG A 29 2.80 -13.53 10.65
N SER A 30 1.56 -13.39 10.17
CA SER A 30 1.26 -13.43 8.72
C SER A 30 1.12 -12.05 8.05
N GLY A 31 0.75 -10.99 8.79
CA GLY A 31 0.55 -9.64 8.22
C GLY A 31 1.86 -8.86 8.11
N TRP A 32 2.73 -9.01 9.12
CA TRP A 32 4.01 -8.32 9.20
C TRP A 32 5.04 -8.82 8.18
N GLY A 33 4.99 -10.10 7.83
CA GLY A 33 6.01 -10.72 6.96
C GLY A 33 6.13 -10.06 5.58
N SER A 34 5.02 -9.61 4.99
CA SER A 34 5.03 -8.94 3.68
C SER A 34 5.31 -7.43 3.79
N ALA A 35 4.76 -6.76 4.81
CA ALA A 35 5.03 -5.34 5.05
C ALA A 35 6.50 -5.09 5.46
N GLY A 36 7.09 -5.98 6.27
CA GLY A 36 8.50 -5.91 6.65
C GLY A 36 9.44 -6.02 5.46
N ARG A 37 9.17 -6.92 4.50
CA ARG A 37 9.96 -7.02 3.26
C ARG A 37 9.93 -5.73 2.45
N LEU A 38 8.79 -5.05 2.39
CA LEU A 38 8.66 -3.76 1.73
C LEU A 38 9.52 -2.69 2.43
N VAL A 39 9.40 -2.59 3.75
CA VAL A 39 10.17 -1.64 4.57
C VAL A 39 11.68 -1.89 4.41
N ASP A 40 12.12 -3.13 4.49
CA ASP A 40 13.53 -3.51 4.31
C ASP A 40 14.03 -3.16 2.91
N ARG A 41 13.18 -3.32 1.89
CA ARG A 41 13.53 -2.98 0.52
C ARG A 41 13.68 -1.48 0.31
N ILE A 42 12.77 -0.67 0.88
CA ILE A 42 12.87 0.80 0.84
C ILE A 42 14.15 1.25 1.55
N ARG A 43 14.44 0.73 2.75
CA ARG A 43 15.69 1.01 3.49
C ARG A 43 16.93 0.67 2.68
N ALA A 44 16.94 -0.51 2.05
CA ALA A 44 18.06 -0.91 1.21
C ALA A 44 18.25 0.02 0.00
N ARG A 45 17.15 0.52 -0.58
CA ARG A 45 17.21 1.44 -1.73
C ARG A 45 17.66 2.85 -1.35
N PHE A 46 17.31 3.28 -0.15
CA PHE A 46 17.66 4.59 0.39
C PHE A 46 19.08 4.63 0.97
N ARG A 47 19.73 3.48 1.13
CA ARG A 47 21.11 3.42 1.65
C ARG A 47 22.05 4.34 0.87
N GLY A 48 22.65 5.30 1.56
CA GLY A 48 23.55 6.29 0.99
C GLY A 48 22.87 7.58 0.53
N ASP A 49 21.55 7.69 0.71
CA ASP A 49 20.77 8.91 0.55
C ASP A 49 20.26 9.35 1.93
N ALA A 50 20.99 10.28 2.56
CA ALA A 50 20.71 10.73 3.91
C ALA A 50 19.34 11.44 4.04
N GLU A 51 18.86 12.07 2.96
CA GLU A 51 17.55 12.74 2.96
C GLU A 51 16.44 11.69 2.97
N ALA A 52 16.56 10.66 2.14
CA ALA A 52 15.60 9.56 2.06
C ALA A 52 15.59 8.70 3.33
N GLU A 53 16.76 8.38 3.88
CA GLU A 53 16.89 7.69 5.17
C GLU A 53 16.22 8.48 6.30
N GLY A 54 16.51 9.78 6.41
CA GLY A 54 15.93 10.64 7.44
C GLY A 54 14.41 10.83 7.30
N ALA A 55 13.89 10.89 6.07
CA ALA A 55 12.44 10.95 5.85
C ALA A 55 11.75 9.64 6.30
N MET A 56 12.36 8.49 6.02
CA MET A 56 11.84 7.20 6.44
C MET A 56 11.82 7.07 7.97
N ASP A 57 12.88 7.50 8.64
CA ASP A 57 12.96 7.49 10.09
C ASP A 57 11.94 8.44 10.75
N ARG A 58 11.70 9.61 10.15
CA ARG A 58 10.65 10.54 10.62
C ARG A 58 9.26 9.91 10.59
N VAL A 59 8.89 9.24 9.49
CA VAL A 59 7.61 8.52 9.39
C VAL A 59 7.52 7.39 10.43
N ALA A 60 8.64 6.70 10.70
CA ALA A 60 8.65 5.64 11.71
C ALA A 60 8.52 6.18 13.15
N GLN A 61 9.07 7.36 13.44
CA GLN A 61 9.00 7.98 14.76
C GLN A 61 7.67 8.71 15.01
N SER A 62 7.10 9.29 13.96
CA SER A 62 5.85 10.05 13.99
C SER A 62 4.90 9.61 12.86
N PRO A 63 4.24 8.44 12.99
CA PRO A 63 3.36 7.89 11.93
C PRO A 63 2.11 8.72 11.61
N ASP A 64 1.78 9.72 12.43
CA ASP A 64 0.66 10.64 12.22
C ASP A 64 1.12 11.99 11.62
N ASP A 65 2.42 12.17 11.36
CA ASP A 65 2.96 13.40 10.76
C ASP A 65 2.75 13.42 9.24
N GLU A 66 1.72 14.16 8.80
CA GLU A 66 1.40 14.34 7.38
C GLU A 66 2.55 14.96 6.57
N THR A 67 3.38 15.81 7.18
CA THR A 67 4.52 16.42 6.49
C THR A 67 5.61 15.36 6.25
N ALA A 68 5.87 14.52 7.25
CA ALA A 68 6.79 13.39 7.10
C ALA A 68 6.32 12.41 6.01
N HIS A 69 5.01 12.16 5.93
CA HIS A 69 4.43 11.33 4.87
C HIS A 69 4.66 11.92 3.47
N GLN A 70 4.37 13.20 3.28
CA GLN A 70 4.54 13.87 1.99
C GLN A 70 6.01 13.94 1.54
N ASP A 71 6.93 14.14 2.47
CA ASP A 71 8.37 14.13 2.19
C ASP A 71 8.84 12.74 1.75
N LEU A 72 8.45 11.70 2.49
CA LEU A 72 8.80 10.32 2.14
C LEU A 72 8.18 9.91 0.80
N GLU A 73 6.94 10.30 0.53
CA GLU A 73 6.25 10.03 -0.74
C GLU A 73 6.99 10.66 -1.91
N ARG A 74 7.41 11.93 -1.79
CA ARG A 74 8.16 12.65 -2.83
C ARG A 74 9.49 11.97 -3.13
N LEU A 75 10.23 11.57 -2.10
CA LEU A 75 11.52 10.91 -2.26
C LEU A 75 11.35 9.51 -2.87
N LEU A 76 10.39 8.73 -2.35
CA LEU A 76 10.10 7.41 -2.89
C LEU A 76 9.67 7.47 -4.36
N ALA A 77 8.82 8.43 -4.72
CA ALA A 77 8.45 8.68 -6.11
C ALA A 77 9.66 9.07 -6.96
N ALA A 78 10.55 9.94 -6.48
CA ALA A 78 11.76 10.32 -7.21
C ALA A 78 12.70 9.12 -7.45
N HIS A 79 12.84 8.21 -6.48
CA HIS A 79 13.61 6.98 -6.65
C HIS A 79 12.99 6.03 -7.68
N MET A 80 11.68 5.79 -7.62
CA MET A 80 10.96 5.00 -8.62
C MET A 80 10.99 5.65 -10.01
N LEU A 81 11.03 6.99 -10.07
CA LEU A 81 11.11 7.69 -11.33
C LEU A 81 12.45 7.45 -12.03
N ARG A 82 13.54 7.40 -11.25
CA ARG A 82 14.91 7.17 -11.73
C ARG A 82 15.21 5.69 -11.99
N ASP A 83 14.48 4.79 -11.36
CA ASP A 83 14.75 3.35 -11.33
C ASP A 83 13.46 2.55 -11.56
N ARG A 84 13.26 2.11 -12.81
CA ARG A 84 12.04 1.40 -13.25
C ARG A 84 11.92 0.00 -12.66
N ASP A 85 13.05 -0.65 -12.41
CA ASP A 85 13.06 -1.97 -11.79
C ASP A 85 12.61 -1.86 -10.33
N PHE A 86 13.06 -0.81 -9.64
CA PHE A 86 12.58 -0.49 -8.30
C PHE A 86 11.08 -0.15 -8.28
N GLU A 87 10.55 0.63 -9.23
CA GLU A 87 9.10 0.86 -9.35
C GLU A 87 8.31 -0.46 -9.48
N THR A 88 8.77 -1.35 -10.36
CA THR A 88 8.12 -2.63 -10.63
C THR A 88 8.12 -3.53 -9.39
N GLU A 89 9.24 -3.55 -8.68
CA GLU A 89 9.38 -4.30 -7.43
C GLU A 89 8.48 -3.74 -6.31
N MET A 90 8.44 -2.41 -6.16
CA MET A 90 7.58 -1.73 -5.19
C MET A 90 6.11 -2.05 -5.41
N ARG A 91 5.66 -2.00 -6.66
CA ARG A 91 4.29 -2.39 -7.03
C ARG A 91 3.97 -3.82 -6.60
N ARG A 92 4.87 -4.76 -6.92
CA ARG A 92 4.71 -6.18 -6.57
C ARG A 92 4.62 -6.39 -5.06
N LEU A 93 5.48 -5.74 -4.29
CA LEU A 93 5.51 -5.85 -2.83
C LEU A 93 4.27 -5.24 -2.17
N ILE A 94 3.76 -4.12 -2.70
CA ILE A 94 2.51 -3.51 -2.25
C ILE A 94 1.32 -4.42 -2.55
N ASP A 95 1.23 -4.96 -3.76
CA ASP A 95 0.16 -5.89 -4.14
C ASP A 95 0.16 -7.14 -3.25
N GLU A 96 1.34 -7.70 -2.94
CA GLU A 96 1.49 -8.80 -1.98
C GLU A 96 1.02 -8.43 -0.56
N ALA A 97 1.38 -7.23 -0.09
CA ALA A 97 1.00 -6.76 1.24
C ALA A 97 -0.52 -6.54 1.36
N VAL A 98 -1.15 -6.00 0.32
CA VAL A 98 -2.60 -5.82 0.24
C VAL A 98 -3.32 -7.16 0.17
N ALA A 99 -2.84 -8.09 -0.67
CA ALA A 99 -3.41 -9.43 -0.78
C ALA A 99 -3.30 -10.22 0.55
N ALA A 100 -2.19 -10.08 1.27
CA ALA A 100 -2.00 -10.69 2.58
C ALA A 100 -2.94 -10.11 3.66
N GLN A 101 -3.33 -8.84 3.56
CA GLN A 101 -4.35 -8.24 4.44
C GLN A 101 -5.77 -8.70 4.12
N GLY A 102 -6.08 -8.97 2.85
CA GLY A 102 -7.40 -9.44 2.39
C GLY A 102 -7.74 -10.91 2.74
N GLY A 103 -6.82 -11.65 3.37
CA GLY A 103 -7.01 -13.07 3.74
C GLY A 103 -8.00 -13.33 4.88
N ARG A 104 -8.54 -12.29 5.54
CA ARG A 104 -9.64 -12.39 6.52
C ARG A 104 -10.73 -11.37 6.19
N GLY A 105 -11.62 -11.72 5.26
CA GLY A 105 -12.78 -10.90 4.88
C GLY A 105 -12.68 -10.50 3.43
N GLY A 106 -13.49 -11.15 2.60
CA GLY A 106 -13.36 -11.17 1.15
C GLY A 106 -13.17 -9.80 0.51
N ALA A 107 -12.37 -9.79 -0.56
CA ALA A 107 -12.29 -8.78 -1.61
C ALA A 107 -13.16 -7.54 -1.37
N GLN A 108 -12.75 -6.67 -0.44
CA GLN A 108 -13.29 -5.33 -0.38
C GLN A 108 -12.56 -4.54 -1.45
N VAL A 109 -13.06 -4.69 -2.69
CA VAL A 109 -12.83 -3.72 -3.74
C VAL A 109 -13.32 -2.39 -3.19
N ASN A 110 -12.36 -1.57 -2.73
CA ASN A 110 -12.64 -0.27 -2.17
C ASN A 110 -13.17 0.59 -3.33
N ALA A 111 -14.49 0.81 -3.38
CA ALA A 111 -15.16 1.55 -4.46
C ALA A 111 -14.59 2.97 -4.65
N ALA A 112 -13.88 3.51 -3.65
CA ALA A 112 -13.14 4.76 -3.73
C ALA A 112 -11.95 4.75 -4.72
N LEU A 113 -11.38 3.57 -5.04
CA LEU A 113 -10.25 3.41 -5.95
C LEU A 113 -10.67 3.15 -7.41
N ILE A 114 -11.91 2.71 -7.66
CA ILE A 114 -12.43 2.53 -9.02
C ILE A 114 -13.23 3.77 -9.42
N LYS A 115 -12.54 4.80 -9.89
CA LYS A 115 -13.12 6.08 -10.32
C LYS A 115 -14.15 6.01 -11.48
N ASN A 116 -14.46 4.82 -12.02
CA ASN A 116 -15.34 4.62 -13.18
C ASN A 116 -16.34 3.45 -13.09
N ALA A 117 -16.48 2.76 -11.95
CA ALA A 117 -17.52 1.72 -11.84
C ALA A 117 -18.85 2.36 -11.43
N GLN A 118 -19.71 2.66 -12.39
CA GLN A 118 -21.12 2.92 -12.12
C GLN A 118 -21.79 1.63 -11.62
N VAL A 119 -21.92 1.49 -10.31
CA VAL A 119 -22.73 0.42 -9.70
C VAL A 119 -24.20 0.81 -9.84
N PHE A 120 -24.89 0.19 -10.80
CA PHE A 120 -26.34 0.28 -10.91
C PHE A 120 -26.98 -0.47 -9.74
N ASN A 121 -27.43 0.26 -8.71
CA ASN A 121 -28.17 -0.26 -7.56
C ASN A 121 -29.68 -0.30 -7.81
N GLU A 122 -30.12 -0.68 -9.01
CA GLU A 122 -31.55 -0.88 -9.27
C GLU A 122 -31.92 -2.36 -9.17
N LYS A 123 -33.11 -2.63 -8.63
CA LYS A 123 -33.63 -3.97 -8.34
C LYS A 123 -33.74 -4.78 -9.63
N VAL A 124 -32.82 -5.72 -9.84
CA VAL A 124 -32.88 -6.64 -10.99
C VAL A 124 -33.97 -7.69 -10.71
N GLU A 125 -35.16 -7.50 -11.28
CA GLU A 125 -36.20 -8.53 -11.31
C GLU A 125 -35.95 -9.49 -12.47
N VAL A 126 -35.33 -10.64 -12.18
CA VAL A 126 -35.21 -11.73 -13.14
C VAL A 126 -36.54 -12.49 -13.17
N ARG A 127 -37.33 -12.30 -14.23
CA ARG A 127 -38.50 -13.14 -14.53
C ARG A 127 -38.12 -14.15 -15.62
N GLY A 128 -38.16 -15.43 -15.28
CA GLY A 128 -38.04 -16.54 -16.21
C GLY A 128 -38.32 -17.85 -15.50
N ASP A 129 -39.05 -18.76 -16.15
CA ASP A 129 -39.37 -20.09 -15.63
C ASP A 129 -38.09 -20.94 -15.54
N TRP A 130 -37.59 -21.13 -14.32
CA TRP A 130 -36.42 -21.96 -14.06
C TRP A 130 -36.80 -23.43 -14.20
N ASN A 131 -36.50 -24.03 -15.35
CA ASN A 131 -36.60 -25.46 -15.55
C ASN A 131 -35.30 -26.11 -15.07
N VAL A 132 -35.31 -26.63 -13.84
CA VAL A 132 -34.23 -27.49 -13.34
C VAL A 132 -34.62 -28.93 -13.65
N SER A 133 -33.93 -29.53 -14.62
CA SER A 133 -34.09 -30.95 -15.00
C SER A 133 -33.63 -31.91 -13.91
#